data_AF-A0A2S5QW44-F1
#
_entry.id   AF-A0A2S5QW44-F1
#
_cell.length_a   1.000
_cell.length_b   1.000
_cell.length_c   1.000
_cell.angle_alpha   90.00
_cell.angle_beta   90.00
_cell.angle_gamma   90.00
#
_symmetry.space_group_name_H-M   'P 1'
#
loop_
_entity.id
_entity.type
_entity.pdbx_description
1 polymer ?
#
loop_
_entity_poly.entity_id
_entity_poly.type
_entity_poly.pdbx_seq_one_letter_code
_entity_poly.pdbx_strand_id
1 'polypeptide(L)'
;MNKDHFTFSTDPEMATFERDLLLSVEQMKTGKVRVALSPIANIRNKMHLSQSKFSDLLGVSVRTLQDWEQGRAKPSGAAKTLLKIAELNPEALIAVA
;
A
#
# COMPACT_ATOMS: atom_id res chain seq x y z
N MET A 1 36.60 -17.73 31.82
CA MET A 1 35.34 -18.35 31.38
C MET A 1 34.21 -17.46 31.90
N ASN A 2 34.02 -16.29 31.28
CA ASN A 2 32.98 -15.35 31.67
C ASN A 2 31.81 -15.50 30.71
N LYS A 3 30.70 -15.99 31.26
CA LYS A 3 29.40 -15.95 30.59
C LYS A 3 28.84 -14.57 30.87
N ASP A 4 29.09 -13.64 29.95
CA ASP A 4 28.36 -12.39 29.94
C ASP A 4 26.88 -12.75 29.73
N HIS A 5 26.15 -12.63 30.83
CA HIS A 5 24.73 -12.85 30.95
C HIS A 5 24.02 -11.88 30.00
N PHE A 6 23.71 -12.32 28.79
CA PHE A 6 22.86 -11.57 27.86
C PHE A 6 21.41 -11.70 28.34
N THR A 7 21.06 -10.96 29.40
CA THR A 7 19.69 -10.86 29.93
C THR A 7 18.85 -9.95 29.04
N PHE A 8 18.55 -10.41 27.83
CA PHE A 8 17.55 -9.76 26.96
C PHE A 8 16.17 -10.45 27.05
N SER A 9 16.08 -11.56 27.79
CA SER A 9 14.94 -12.50 27.73
C SER A 9 13.83 -12.25 28.76
N THR A 10 13.93 -11.23 29.62
CA THR A 10 12.92 -10.94 30.65
C THR A 10 12.55 -9.47 30.70
N ASP A 11 12.61 -8.77 29.57
CA ASP A 11 11.99 -7.46 29.45
C ASP A 11 10.47 -7.66 29.24
N PRO A 12 9.62 -7.30 30.22
CA PRO A 12 8.16 -7.42 30.10
C PRO A 12 7.59 -6.60 28.94
N GLU A 13 8.29 -5.53 28.52
CA GLU A 13 7.91 -4.70 27.39
C GLU A 13 8.10 -5.47 26.06
N MET A 14 9.23 -6.14 25.89
CA MET A 14 9.49 -6.99 24.70
C MET A 14 8.49 -8.14 24.59
N ALA A 15 8.18 -8.82 25.71
CA ALA A 15 7.17 -9.88 25.72
C ALA A 15 5.75 -9.39 25.40
N THR A 16 5.48 -8.10 25.62
CA THR A 16 4.21 -7.47 25.26
C THR A 16 4.20 -7.10 23.78
N PHE A 17 5.28 -6.51 23.27
CA PHE A 17 5.44 -6.21 21.85
C PHE A 17 5.31 -7.46 20.95
N GLU A 18 5.94 -8.57 21.33
CA GLU A 18 5.85 -9.84 20.60
C GLU A 18 4.41 -10.37 20.53
N ARG A 19 3.69 -10.31 21.66
CA ARG A 19 2.26 -10.71 21.70
C ARG A 19 1.42 -9.82 20.81
N ASP A 20 1.60 -8.50 20.88
CA ASP A 20 0.83 -7.54 20.08
C ASP A 20 1.11 -7.70 18.57
N LEU A 21 2.35 -8.02 18.20
CA LEU A 21 2.72 -8.30 16.82
C LEU A 21 2.04 -9.57 16.29
N LEU A 22 2.05 -10.65 17.07
CA LEU A 22 1.38 -11.90 16.70
C LEU A 22 -0.14 -11.71 16.56
N LEU A 23 -0.76 -11.01 17.51
CA LEU A 23 -2.19 -10.67 17.46
C LEU A 23 -2.53 -9.84 16.23
N SER A 24 -1.70 -8.86 15.88
CA SER A 24 -1.89 -8.03 14.69
C SER A 24 -1.84 -8.87 13.40
N VAL A 25 -0.89 -9.80 13.27
CA VAL A 25 -0.80 -10.71 12.13
C VAL A 25 -2.01 -11.64 12.03
N GLU A 26 -2.51 -12.16 13.15
CA GLU A 26 -3.71 -13.01 13.18
C GLU A 26 -4.97 -12.23 12.76
N GLN A 27 -5.12 -10.99 13.24
CA GLN A 27 -6.22 -10.11 12.85
C GLN A 27 -6.18 -9.77 11.35
N MET A 28 -4.98 -9.60 10.77
CA MET A 28 -4.81 -9.44 9.32
C MET A 28 -5.20 -10.71 8.56
N LYS A 29 -4.74 -11.89 9.00
CA LYS A 29 -5.08 -13.19 8.37
C LYS A 29 -6.57 -13.50 8.39
N THR A 30 -7.25 -13.12 9.47
CA THR A 30 -8.70 -13.33 9.64
C THR A 30 -9.55 -12.26 8.96
N GLY A 31 -8.94 -11.29 8.27
CA GLY A 31 -9.65 -10.22 7.56
C GLY A 31 -10.38 -9.23 8.48
N LYS A 32 -10.09 -9.25 9.79
CA LYS A 32 -10.65 -8.33 10.78
C LYS A 32 -10.10 -6.91 10.64
N VAL A 33 -8.95 -6.77 9.99
CA VAL A 33 -8.36 -5.46 9.61
C VAL A 33 -8.59 -5.24 8.12
N ARG A 34 -9.30 -4.16 7.77
CA ARG A 34 -9.44 -3.69 6.40
C ARG A 34 -8.76 -2.33 6.28
N VAL A 35 -7.73 -2.24 5.45
CA VAL A 35 -7.14 -0.95 5.08
C VAL A 35 -8.08 -0.27 4.10
N ALA A 36 -8.64 0.88 4.50
CA ALA A 36 -9.44 1.71 3.60
C ALA A 36 -8.51 2.36 2.57
N LEU A 37 -8.42 1.76 1.40
CA LEU A 37 -7.67 2.32 0.28
C LEU A 37 -8.47 3.45 -0.38
N SER A 38 -7.78 4.49 -0.82
CA SER A 38 -8.40 5.53 -1.64
C SER A 38 -8.89 4.94 -2.97
N PRO A 39 -9.88 5.56 -3.63
CA PRO A 39 -10.40 5.08 -4.92
C PRO A 39 -9.29 4.87 -5.96
N ILE A 40 -8.29 5.75 -5.99
CA ILE A 40 -7.16 5.67 -6.93
C ILE A 40 -6.25 4.49 -6.60
N ALA A 41 -5.92 4.28 -5.32
CA ALA A 41 -5.14 3.12 -4.89
C ALA A 41 -5.87 1.80 -5.18
N ASN A 42 -7.20 1.78 -5.07
CA ASN A 42 -8.01 0.62 -5.44
C ASN A 42 -7.91 0.30 -6.93
N ILE A 43 -7.99 1.31 -7.81
CA ILE A 43 -7.81 1.12 -9.27
C ILE A 43 -6.45 0.49 -9.55
N ARG A 44 -5.37 1.07 -8.99
CA ARG A 44 -4.02 0.53 -9.16
C ARG A 44 -3.88 -0.91 -8.67
N ASN A 45 -4.43 -1.21 -7.48
CA ASN A 45 -4.34 -2.54 -6.88
C ASN A 45 -5.13 -3.59 -7.68
N LYS A 46 -6.27 -3.23 -8.28
CA LYS A 46 -7.02 -4.10 -9.21
C LYS A 46 -6.21 -4.46 -10.45
N MET A 47 -5.27 -3.60 -10.85
CA MET A 47 -4.35 -3.86 -11.96
C MET A 47 -3.07 -4.61 -11.53
N HIS A 48 -2.92 -4.92 -10.24
CA HIS A 48 -1.71 -5.55 -9.68
C HIS A 48 -0.41 -4.78 -9.95
N LEU A 49 -0.47 -3.44 -9.99
CA LEU A 49 0.68 -2.59 -10.28
C LEU A 49 1.24 -1.93 -9.01
N SER A 50 2.57 -1.80 -8.97
CA SER A 50 3.26 -0.92 -8.02
C SER A 50 2.96 0.55 -8.33
N GLN A 51 3.19 1.44 -7.36
CA GLN A 51 3.05 2.88 -7.58
C GLN A 51 3.92 3.38 -8.74
N SER A 52 5.15 2.86 -8.88
CA SER A 52 6.04 3.21 -10.00
C SER A 52 5.46 2.82 -11.36
N LYS A 53 5.11 1.54 -11.55
CA LYS A 53 4.56 1.07 -12.83
C LYS A 53 3.27 1.80 -13.20
N PHE A 54 2.41 2.07 -12.22
CA PHE A 54 1.16 2.78 -12.47
C PHE A 54 1.38 4.26 -12.74
N SER A 55 2.35 4.91 -12.10
CA SER A 55 2.68 6.31 -12.41
C SER A 55 3.27 6.46 -13.81
N ASP A 56 4.12 5.50 -14.21
CA ASP A 56 4.68 5.45 -15.56
C ASP A 56 3.57 5.29 -16.61
N LEU A 57 2.63 4.36 -16.38
CA LEU A 57 1.45 4.14 -17.22
C LEU A 57 0.58 5.41 -17.39
N LEU A 58 0.47 6.22 -16.33
CA LEU A 58 -0.31 7.45 -16.33
C LEU A 58 0.49 8.67 -16.82
N GLY A 59 1.78 8.53 -17.08
CA GLY A 59 2.67 9.63 -17.48
C GLY A 59 2.85 10.69 -16.39
N VAL A 60 2.84 10.30 -15.12
CA VAL A 60 3.04 11.21 -13.97
C VAL A 60 4.16 10.72 -13.05
N SER A 61 4.69 11.60 -12.21
CA SER A 61 5.67 11.18 -11.21
C SER A 61 5.02 10.29 -10.13
N VAL A 62 5.80 9.38 -9.53
CA VAL A 62 5.38 8.60 -8.34
C VAL A 62 4.85 9.53 -7.23
N ARG A 63 5.51 10.69 -7.05
CA ARG A 63 5.12 11.69 -6.06
C ARG A 63 3.71 12.23 -6.32
N THR A 64 3.40 12.53 -7.58
CA THR A 64 2.07 12.98 -8.01
C THR A 64 1.01 11.93 -7.73
N LEU A 65 1.28 10.66 -8.06
CA LEU A 65 0.38 9.55 -7.76
C LEU A 65 0.14 9.40 -6.26
N GLN A 66 1.20 9.50 -5.44
CA GLN A 66 1.09 9.44 -3.98
C GLN A 66 0.25 10.59 -3.41
N ASP A 67 0.40 11.81 -3.92
CA ASP A 67 -0.42 12.95 -3.52
C ASP A 67 -1.90 12.73 -3.85
N TRP A 68 -2.21 12.06 -4.96
CA TRP A 68 -3.59 11.67 -5.28
C TRP A 68 -4.10 10.55 -4.37
N GLU A 69 -3.33 9.48 -4.17
CA GLU A 69 -3.73 8.34 -3.35
C GLU A 69 -3.93 8.71 -1.87
N GLN A 70 -3.20 9.72 -1.39
CA GLN A 70 -3.30 10.25 -0.03
C GLN A 70 -4.24 11.46 0.09
N GLY A 71 -4.88 11.87 -1.01
CA GLY A 71 -5.87 12.95 -1.02
C GLY A 71 -5.32 14.37 -0.86
N ARG A 72 -4.00 14.57 -0.96
CA ARG A 72 -3.36 15.90 -0.89
C ARG A 72 -3.54 16.72 -2.17
N ALA A 73 -3.73 16.06 -3.31
CA ALA A 73 -4.01 16.70 -4.58
C ALA A 73 -5.12 15.97 -5.33
N LYS A 74 -5.72 16.65 -6.31
CA LYS A 74 -6.72 16.06 -7.20
C LYS A 74 -6.13 15.86 -8.59
N PRO A 75 -6.43 14.74 -9.28
CA PRO A 75 -6.03 14.54 -10.67
C PRO A 75 -6.69 15.58 -11.59
N SER A 76 -6.00 15.91 -12.68
CA SER A 76 -6.53 16.74 -13.76
C SER A 76 -7.73 16.06 -14.45
N GLY A 77 -8.45 16.80 -15.31
CA GLY A 77 -9.55 16.23 -16.09
C GLY A 77 -9.11 15.03 -16.94
N ALA A 78 -8.01 15.15 -17.68
CA ALA A 78 -7.45 14.07 -18.48
C ALA A 78 -7.02 12.87 -17.62
N ALA A 79 -6.36 13.13 -16.47
CA ALA A 79 -5.95 12.07 -15.56
C ALA A 79 -7.16 11.32 -14.96
N LYS A 80 -8.27 12.00 -14.65
CA LYS A 80 -9.52 11.35 -14.23
C LYS A 80 -10.08 10.43 -15.31
N THR A 81 -10.02 10.84 -16.57
CA THR A 81 -10.43 10.00 -17.71
C THR A 81 -9.56 8.76 -17.81
N LEU A 82 -8.23 8.90 -17.73
CA LEU A 82 -7.31 7.76 -17.73
C LEU A 82 -7.54 6.81 -16.55
N LEU A 83 -7.77 7.35 -15.34
CA LEU A 83 -8.13 6.54 -14.17
C LEU A 83 -9.45 5.79 -14.38
N LYS A 84 -10.42 6.40 -15.09
CA LYS A 84 -11.67 5.72 -15.41
C LYS A 84 -11.48 4.61 -16.44
N ILE A 85 -10.62 4.81 -17.44
CA ILE A 85 -10.23 3.78 -18.40
C ILE A 85 -9.51 2.64 -17.66
N ALA A 86 -8.56 2.95 -16.77
CA ALA A 86 -7.88 1.98 -15.91
C ALA A 86 -8.85 1.13 -15.09
N GLU A 87 -9.94 1.72 -14.61
CA GLU A 87 -10.97 1.02 -13.84
C GLU A 87 -11.86 0.12 -14.69
N LEU A 88 -12.26 0.59 -15.89
CA LEU A 88 -13.23 -0.09 -16.74
C LEU A 88 -12.60 -1.10 -17.71
N ASN A 89 -11.43 -0.77 -18.25
CA ASN A 89 -10.71 -1.56 -19.23
C ASN A 89 -9.19 -1.43 -19.01
N PRO A 90 -8.63 -2.17 -18.01
CA PRO A 90 -7.21 -2.16 -17.71
C PRO A 90 -6.32 -2.50 -18.90
N GLU A 91 -6.74 -3.46 -19.74
CA GLU A 91 -5.97 -3.92 -20.89
C GLU A 91 -5.80 -2.82 -21.94
N ALA A 92 -6.86 -2.05 -22.20
CA ALA A 92 -6.77 -0.93 -23.14
C ALA A 92 -5.78 0.14 -22.68
N LEU A 93 -5.69 0.39 -21.36
CA LEU A 93 -4.72 1.36 -20.83
C LEU A 93 -3.28 0.83 -20.93
N ILE A 94 -3.08 -0.46 -20.65
CA ILE A 94 -1.75 -1.11 -20.76
C ILE A 94 -1.28 -1.14 -22.22
N ALA A 95 -2.19 -1.29 -23.19
CA ALA A 95 -1.86 -1.37 -24.60
C ALA A 95 -1.38 -0.04 -25.23
N VAL A 96 -1.68 1.10 -24.60
CA VAL A 96 -1.36 2.45 -25.14
C VAL A 96 -0.20 3.14 -24.45
N ALA A 97 0.34 2.55 -23.37
CA ALA A 97 1.49 3.07 -22.63
C ALA A 97 2.79 2.42 -23.11
#